data_AF-A0A7C4VZW8-F1
#
_entry.id   AF-A0A7C4VZW8-F1
#
_cell.length_a   1.000
_cell.length_b   1.000
_cell.length_c   1.000
_cell.angle_alpha   90.00
_cell.angle_beta   90.00
_cell.angle_gamma   90.00
#
_symmetry.space_group_name_H-M   'P 1'
#
loop_
_entity.id
_entity.type
_entity.pdbx_description
1 polymer ?
#
loop_
_entity_poly.entity_id
_entity_poly.type
_entity_poly.pdbx_seq_one_letter_code
_entity_poly.pdbx_strand_id
1 'polypeptide(L)'
;MNAKKKRLGTKAQIRAEEERQRRIATAIFTALILIAILFSVYFGYSLLSQPQNQTLSQEPSQPKAAIVDQLSLTFPNQTFIEAATNILKQAGYMVDYYSGKGVTVEFYKNL
;
A
#
# COMPACT_ATOMS: atom_id res chain seq x y z
N MET A 1 -20.90 5.67 -70.21
CA MET A 1 -21.85 6.65 -69.63
C MET A 1 -21.25 7.15 -68.32
N ASN A 2 -20.76 8.40 -68.27
CA ASN A 2 -20.07 8.95 -67.11
C ASN A 2 -21.07 9.46 -66.06
N ALA A 3 -21.03 8.89 -64.85
CA ALA A 3 -21.89 9.29 -63.74
C ALA A 3 -21.48 10.67 -63.20
N LYS A 4 -22.31 11.69 -63.43
CA LYS A 4 -22.14 13.03 -62.83
C LYS A 4 -22.27 12.93 -61.31
N LYS A 5 -21.18 13.20 -60.58
CA LYS A 5 -21.17 13.36 -59.12
C LYS A 5 -22.06 14.57 -58.74
N LYS A 6 -23.19 14.32 -58.09
CA LYS A 6 -24.03 15.38 -57.49
C LYS A 6 -23.20 16.08 -56.41
N ARG A 7 -22.87 17.35 -56.62
CA ARG A 7 -22.23 18.20 -55.61
C ARG A 7 -23.26 18.47 -54.50
N LEU A 8 -23.16 17.71 -53.41
CA LEU A 8 -23.89 17.98 -52.17
C LEU A 8 -23.54 19.39 -51.70
N GLY A 9 -24.55 20.20 -51.36
CA GLY A 9 -24.36 21.60 -50.97
C GLY A 9 -23.43 21.75 -49.77
N THR A 10 -22.67 22.85 -49.72
CA THR A 10 -21.61 23.10 -48.74
C THR A 10 -22.03 22.85 -47.29
N LYS A 11 -23.28 23.17 -46.93
CA LYS A 11 -23.85 22.93 -45.59
C LYS A 11 -24.00 21.45 -45.21
N ALA A 12 -24.34 20.60 -46.18
CA ALA A 12 -24.47 19.15 -45.96
C ALA A 12 -23.10 18.49 -45.73
N GLN A 13 -22.05 19.00 -46.40
CA GLN A 13 -20.67 18.54 -46.19
C GLN A 13 -20.14 18.94 -44.81
N ILE A 14 -20.41 20.18 -44.38
CA ILE A 14 -20.02 20.67 -43.04
C ILE A 14 -20.69 19.84 -41.94
N ARG A 15 -22.00 19.56 -42.06
CA ARG A 15 -22.74 18.74 -41.08
C ARG A 15 -22.20 17.31 -40.98
N ALA A 16 -21.85 16.71 -42.12
CA ALA A 16 -21.29 15.35 -42.15
C ALA A 16 -19.90 15.28 -41.49
N GLU A 17 -19.08 16.32 -41.65
CA GLU A 17 -17.76 16.37 -41.01
C GLU A 17 -17.89 16.56 -39.49
N GLU A 18 -18.80 17.41 -39.01
CA GLU A 18 -19.07 17.57 -37.57
C GLU A 18 -19.56 16.28 -36.91
N GLU A 19 -20.44 15.53 -37.57
CA GLU A 19 -20.89 14.23 -37.07
C GLU A 19 -19.75 13.20 -37.03
N ARG A 20 -18.87 13.22 -38.03
CA ARG A 20 -17.67 12.36 -38.07
C ARG A 20 -16.72 12.71 -36.93
N GLN A 21 -16.48 14.00 -36.68
CA GLN A 21 -15.63 14.47 -35.58
C GLN A 21 -16.19 14.07 -34.22
N ARG A 22 -17.51 14.20 -34.01
CA ARG A 22 -18.17 13.75 -32.77
C ARG A 22 -17.99 12.25 -32.56
N ARG A 23 -18.21 11.43 -33.61
CA ARG A 23 -18.02 9.98 -33.53
C ARG A 23 -16.57 9.60 -33.22
N ILE A 24 -15.61 10.28 -33.83
CA ILE A 24 -14.17 10.07 -33.56
C ILE A 24 -13.86 10.46 -32.12
N ALA A 25 -14.32 11.62 -31.65
CA ALA A 25 -14.08 12.07 -30.28
C ALA A 25 -14.70 11.11 -29.25
N THR A 26 -15.94 10.65 -29.49
CA THR A 26 -16.59 9.64 -28.66
C THR A 26 -15.80 8.32 -28.69
N ALA A 27 -15.36 7.86 -29.85
CA ALA A 27 -14.56 6.63 -29.97
C ALA A 27 -13.23 6.73 -29.19
N ILE A 28 -12.52 7.86 -29.31
CA ILE A 28 -11.28 8.11 -28.56
C ILE A 28 -11.55 8.12 -27.06
N PHE A 29 -12.59 8.82 -26.62
CA PHE A 29 -12.96 8.88 -25.20
C PHE A 29 -13.31 7.49 -24.65
N THR A 30 -14.08 6.69 -25.39
CA THR A 30 -14.38 5.32 -25.01
C THR A 30 -13.14 4.43 -24.95
N ALA A 31 -12.20 4.60 -25.89
CA ALA A 31 -10.95 3.85 -25.89
C ALA A 31 -10.08 4.21 -24.68
N LEU A 32 -9.98 5.49 -24.32
CA LEU A 32 -9.24 5.94 -23.14
C LEU A 32 -9.80 5.36 -21.84
N ILE A 33 -11.12 5.29 -21.70
CA ILE A 33 -11.76 4.67 -20.53
C ILE A 33 -11.41 3.17 -20.46
N LEU A 34 -11.50 2.45 -21.58
CA LEU A 34 -11.16 1.03 -21.62
C LEU A 34 -9.69 0.79 -21.26
N ILE A 35 -8.79 1.64 -21.76
CA ILE A 35 -7.36 1.57 -21.42
C ILE A 35 -7.15 1.81 -19.93
N ALA A 36 -7.79 2.82 -19.34
CA ALA A 36 -7.67 3.12 -17.90
C ALA A 36 -8.16 1.96 -17.04
N ILE A 37 -9.27 1.30 -17.41
CA ILE A 37 -9.78 0.12 -16.72
C ILE A 37 -8.77 -1.03 -16.80
N LEU A 38 -8.26 -1.34 -18.00
CA LEU A 38 -7.26 -2.39 -18.18
C LEU A 38 -5.98 -2.11 -17.38
N PHE A 39 -5.54 -0.85 -17.36
CA PHE A 39 -4.38 -0.44 -16.58
C PHE A 39 -4.60 -0.59 -15.08
N SER A 40 -5.78 -0.19 -14.58
CA SER A 40 -6.16 -0.36 -13.18
C SER A 40 -6.23 -1.83 -12.76
N VAL A 41 -6.78 -2.70 -13.63
CA VAL A 41 -6.85 -4.15 -13.37
C VAL A 41 -5.46 -4.77 -13.37
N TYR A 42 -4.64 -4.45 -14.37
CA TYR A 42 -3.27 -4.94 -14.46
C TYR A 42 -2.43 -4.49 -13.26
N PHE A 43 -2.52 -3.21 -12.90
CA PHE A 43 -1.77 -2.66 -11.77
C PHE A 43 -2.24 -3.26 -10.44
N GLY A 44 -3.56 -3.35 -10.23
CA GLY A 44 -4.13 -4.01 -9.05
C GLY A 44 -3.72 -5.48 -8.95
N TYR A 45 -3.75 -6.22 -10.06
CA TYR A 45 -3.28 -7.60 -10.10
C TYR A 45 -1.79 -7.71 -9.81
N SER A 46 -0.96 -6.82 -10.37
CA SER A 46 0.49 -6.82 -10.14
C SER A 46 0.87 -6.52 -8.69
N LEU A 47 0.11 -5.64 -8.01
CA LEU A 47 0.33 -5.32 -6.60
C LEU A 47 -0.12 -6.46 -5.69
N LEU A 48 -1.26 -7.08 -5.99
CA LEU A 48 -1.80 -8.19 -5.20
C LEU A 48 -1.05 -9.50 -5.44
N SER A 49 -0.56 -9.72 -6.65
CA SER A 49 0.18 -10.93 -7.05
C SER A 49 1.69 -10.74 -6.90
N GLN A 50 2.13 -9.64 -6.28
CA GLN A 50 3.53 -9.46 -5.94
C GLN A 50 3.91 -10.59 -4.98
N PRO A 51 4.81 -11.52 -5.38
CA PRO A 51 5.24 -12.57 -4.48
C PRO A 51 5.87 -11.87 -3.27
N GLN A 52 5.24 -12.08 -2.12
CA GLN A 52 5.72 -11.61 -0.84
C GLN A 52 7.03 -12.39 -0.59
N ASN A 53 8.15 -11.89 -1.13
CA ASN A 53 9.49 -12.32 -0.79
C ASN A 53 9.81 -11.84 0.63
N GLN A 54 8.98 -12.24 1.59
CA GLN A 54 9.28 -12.20 3.00
C GLN A 54 9.61 -13.63 3.39
N THR A 55 10.89 -13.95 3.32
CA THR A 55 11.48 -15.03 4.11
C THR A 55 11.42 -14.63 5.58
N LEU A 56 10.22 -14.58 6.16
CA LEU A 56 10.04 -14.63 7.60
C LEU A 56 8.93 -15.62 7.86
N SER A 57 9.32 -16.72 8.49
CA SER A 57 8.48 -17.77 9.02
C SER A 57 7.12 -17.23 9.45
N GLN A 58 6.06 -17.71 8.80
CA GLN A 58 4.67 -17.51 9.23
C GLN A 58 4.40 -18.34 10.50
N GLU A 59 5.15 -18.07 11.56
CA GLU A 59 4.58 -18.14 12.90
C GLU A 59 3.74 -16.87 13.07
N PRO A 60 2.55 -16.90 13.70
CA PRO A 60 1.90 -15.68 14.12
C PRO A 60 2.94 -14.90 14.94
N SER A 61 3.41 -13.75 14.42
CA SER A 61 4.53 -13.06 15.04
C SER A 61 4.10 -12.67 16.44
N GLN A 62 4.57 -13.39 17.44
CA GLN A 62 4.22 -13.14 18.82
C GLN A 62 4.58 -11.68 19.12
N PRO A 63 3.65 -10.86 19.64
CA PRO A 63 3.93 -9.45 19.86
C PRO A 63 5.10 -9.32 20.83
N LYS A 64 6.01 -8.37 20.58
CA LYS A 64 7.21 -8.17 21.41
C LYS A 64 7.03 -6.94 22.29
N ALA A 65 7.53 -7.02 23.51
CA ALA A 65 7.57 -5.92 24.47
C ALA A 65 8.95 -5.82 25.12
N ALA A 66 9.44 -4.60 25.30
CA ALA A 66 10.68 -4.33 26.03
C ALA A 66 10.34 -3.67 27.38
N ILE A 67 10.81 -4.27 28.47
CA ILE A 67 10.83 -3.62 29.80
C ILE A 67 12.16 -2.89 29.91
N VAL A 68 12.11 -1.57 29.97
CA VAL A 68 13.29 -0.71 30.03
C VAL A 68 13.39 -0.12 31.44
N ASP A 69 14.23 -0.71 32.29
CA ASP A 69 14.37 -0.32 33.70
C ASP A 69 15.66 0.48 33.93
N GLN A 70 15.53 1.80 33.89
CA GLN A 70 16.65 2.73 34.17
C GLN A 70 17.08 2.72 35.64
N LEU A 71 16.19 2.35 36.55
CA LEU A 71 16.44 2.42 38.00
C LEU A 71 17.14 1.18 38.52
N SER A 72 17.22 0.11 37.73
CA SER A 72 17.77 -1.19 38.16
C SER A 72 19.21 -1.12 38.71
N LEU A 73 19.97 -0.06 38.41
CA LEU A 73 21.32 0.15 38.90
C LEU A 73 21.37 0.66 40.35
N THR A 74 20.44 1.53 40.71
CA THR A 74 20.43 2.23 42.01
C THR A 74 19.31 1.75 42.93
N PHE A 75 18.22 1.23 42.35
CA PHE A 75 17.03 0.75 43.04
C PHE A 75 16.59 -0.60 42.45
N PRO A 76 17.37 -1.69 42.67
CA PRO A 76 17.00 -3.01 42.16
C PRO A 76 15.66 -3.45 42.76
N ASN A 77 14.72 -3.84 41.90
CA ASN A 77 13.39 -4.28 42.31
C ASN A 77 12.96 -5.53 41.55
N GLN A 78 13.26 -6.70 42.13
CA GLN A 78 12.94 -7.99 41.53
C GLN A 78 11.42 -8.22 41.38
N THR A 79 10.62 -7.76 42.35
CA THR A 79 9.17 -7.88 42.31
C THR A 79 8.56 -7.16 41.11
N PHE A 80 9.08 -5.98 40.76
CA PHE A 80 8.67 -5.26 39.55
C PHE A 80 8.97 -6.06 38.28
N ILE A 81 10.20 -6.58 38.14
CA ILE A 81 10.64 -7.33 36.96
C ILE A 81 9.73 -8.55 36.74
N GLU A 82 9.48 -9.31 37.80
CA GLU A 82 8.63 -10.52 37.74
C GLU A 82 7.18 -10.17 37.44
N ALA A 83 6.60 -9.20 38.14
CA ALA A 83 5.20 -8.81 37.95
C ALA A 83 4.96 -8.29 36.52
N ALA A 84 5.80 -7.36 36.05
CA ALA A 84 5.67 -6.78 34.71
C ALA A 84 5.88 -7.83 33.61
N THR A 85 6.90 -8.69 33.76
CA THR A 85 7.16 -9.77 32.81
C THR A 85 5.98 -10.74 32.75
N ASN A 86 5.42 -11.12 33.90
CA ASN A 86 4.29 -12.06 33.95
C ASN A 86 3.04 -11.47 33.32
N ILE A 87 2.70 -10.20 33.60
CA ILE A 87 1.55 -9.52 32.99
C ILE A 87 1.66 -9.54 31.45
N LEU A 88 2.82 -9.17 30.92
CA LEU A 88 3.05 -9.11 29.47
C LEU A 88 3.04 -10.50 28.83
N LYS A 89 3.68 -11.49 29.45
CA LYS A 89 3.65 -12.88 28.96
C LYS A 89 2.24 -13.47 28.97
N GLN A 90 1.45 -13.20 30.01
CA GLN A 90 0.05 -13.63 30.09
C GLN A 90 -0.81 -12.98 29.00
N ALA A 91 -0.48 -11.75 28.60
CA ALA A 91 -1.09 -11.07 27.46
C ALA A 91 -0.57 -11.55 26.09
N GLY A 92 0.30 -12.56 26.06
CA GLY A 92 0.82 -13.18 24.84
C GLY A 92 2.10 -12.55 24.29
N TYR A 93 2.76 -11.65 25.02
CA TYR A 93 3.98 -11.01 24.53
C TYR A 93 5.24 -11.84 24.75
N MET A 94 6.19 -11.78 23.82
CA MET A 94 7.61 -12.03 24.09
C MET A 94 8.19 -10.80 24.80
N VAL A 95 8.90 -11.00 25.90
CA VAL A 95 9.36 -9.91 26.75
C VAL A 95 10.88 -9.92 26.86
N ASP A 96 11.50 -8.81 26.46
CA ASP A 96 12.92 -8.53 26.67
C ASP A 96 13.07 -7.54 27.82
N TYR A 97 14.02 -7.80 28.72
CA TYR A 97 14.32 -6.92 29.86
C TYR A 97 15.67 -6.25 29.70
N TYR A 98 15.70 -4.93 29.80
CA TYR A 98 16.90 -4.10 29.71
C TYR A 98 17.13 -3.39 31.03
N SER A 99 18.14 -3.86 31.77
CA SER A 99 18.64 -3.21 32.99
C SER A 99 19.32 -1.87 32.68
N GLY A 100 19.35 -0.96 33.65
CA GLY A 100 19.83 0.41 33.51
C GLY A 100 21.26 0.54 32.96
N LYS A 101 22.11 -0.50 33.06
CA LYS A 101 23.43 -0.52 32.42
C LYS A 101 23.35 -0.40 30.88
N GLY A 102 22.32 -0.99 30.27
CA GLY A 102 22.11 -0.99 28.83
C GLY A 102 21.21 0.14 28.34
N VAL A 103 20.56 0.88 29.24
CA VAL A 103 19.59 1.91 28.88
C VAL A 103 20.31 3.24 28.62
N THR A 104 20.64 3.48 27.36
CA THR A 104 21.30 4.70 26.88
C THR A 104 20.40 5.46 25.90
N VAL A 105 20.76 6.71 25.57
CA VAL A 105 20.08 7.45 24.49
C VAL A 105 20.16 6.69 23.16
N GLU A 106 21.30 6.06 22.89
CA GLU A 106 21.48 5.27 21.68
C GLU A 106 20.61 4.01 21.67
N PHE A 107 20.42 3.38 22.83
CA PHE A 107 19.46 2.28 22.96
C PHE A 107 18.04 2.71 22.55
N TYR A 108 17.55 3.86 23.05
CA TYR A 108 16.21 4.34 22.70
C TYR A 108 16.04 4.73 21.23
N LYS A 109 17.10 5.16 20.55
CA LYS A 109 17.05 5.43 19.11
C LYS A 109 16.90 4.17 18.26
N ASN A 110 17.34 3.02 18.78
CA ASN A 110 17.38 1.74 18.07
C ASN A 110 16.30 0.75 18.56
N LEU A 111 15.35 1.21 19.38
CA LEU A 111 14.22 0.43 19.89
C LEU A 111 13.05 0.47 18.88
#